data_AF-A0A532VE89-F1
#
_entry.id   AF-A0A532VE89-F1
#
_cell.length_a   1.000
_cell.length_b   1.000
_cell.length_c   1.000
_cell.angle_alpha   90.00
_cell.angle_beta   90.00
_cell.angle_gamma   90.00
#
_symmetry.space_group_name_H-M   'P 1'
#
loop_
_entity.id
_entity.type
_entity.pdbx_description
1 polymer ?
#
loop_
_entity_poly.entity_id
_entity_poly.type
_entity_poly.pdbx_seq_one_letter_code
_entity_poly.pdbx_strand_id
1 'polypeptide(L)'
;MKKIMVKNKNMKAVILAAGEGTRIKLKIPKPLVIINGLSLLERTILTFADLNVQELVIVVGYQADKIKGHVANMPIIQDYKITWVENREFHRGNGLSVLLTQDYVGDRFLLSMVDHIYDSNLFFNLLFCSGDLVCVIDSQPRFADLGDATKVLVQDGKIQKIGKGLAEFNGLDCGMFLCSRKIFPILEETIGEGKEEWDDAKEKFAERFKLDFFDIHGALWLDVDTPEDAAKARKLLSKRE
;
A
#
# COMPACT_ATOMS: atom_id res chain seq x y z
N MET A 1 13.76 -2.09 -26.67
CA MET A 1 13.70 -0.61 -26.65
C MET A 1 13.91 -0.16 -25.21
N LYS A 2 14.93 0.64 -24.90
CA LYS A 2 15.11 1.22 -23.57
C LYS A 2 13.97 2.23 -23.37
N LYS A 3 12.96 1.91 -22.56
CA LYS A 3 12.00 2.90 -22.08
C LYS A 3 12.81 3.99 -21.38
N ILE A 4 12.74 5.21 -21.88
CA ILE A 4 13.30 6.37 -21.20
C ILE A 4 12.41 6.58 -19.97
N MET A 5 12.78 5.97 -18.85
CA MET A 5 12.16 6.21 -17.54
C MET A 5 12.59 7.61 -17.11
N VAL A 6 11.68 8.57 -17.30
CA VAL A 6 11.83 9.91 -16.73
C VAL A 6 11.80 9.73 -15.21
N LYS A 7 12.87 10.16 -14.53
CA LYS A 7 12.91 10.15 -13.06
C LYS A 7 11.75 11.01 -12.54
N ASN A 8 10.84 10.42 -11.76
CA ASN A 8 9.82 11.16 -11.02
C ASN A 8 10.43 11.73 -9.73
N LYS A 9 11.40 12.65 -9.89
CA LYS A 9 12.19 13.20 -8.78
C LYS A 9 11.38 13.88 -7.67
N ASN A 10 10.12 14.22 -7.93
CA ASN A 10 9.27 14.92 -6.96
C ASN A 10 8.21 14.02 -6.31
N MET A 11 8.07 12.76 -6.76
CA MET A 11 7.10 11.83 -6.18
C MET A 11 7.67 11.21 -4.91
N LYS A 12 6.87 11.18 -3.85
CA LYS A 12 7.18 10.45 -2.61
C LYS A 12 6.31 9.20 -2.52
N ALA A 13 6.84 8.17 -1.89
CA ALA A 13 6.09 6.95 -1.61
C ALA A 13 5.96 6.72 -0.10
N VAL A 14 4.73 6.56 0.36
CA VAL A 14 4.37 6.23 1.74
C VAL A 14 4.27 4.72 1.87
N ILE A 15 4.92 4.17 2.89
CA ILE A 15 4.81 2.75 3.28
C ILE A 15 4.21 2.66 4.67
N LEU A 16 3.06 2.02 4.81
CA LEU A 16 2.45 1.76 6.12
C LEU A 16 3.02 0.47 6.71
N ALA A 17 3.90 0.61 7.69
CA ALA A 17 4.62 -0.48 8.35
C ALA A 17 4.52 -0.42 9.89
N ALA A 18 3.47 0.22 10.42
CA ALA A 18 3.33 0.46 11.85
C ALA A 18 2.66 -0.68 12.63
N GLY A 19 1.85 -1.50 11.97
CA GLY A 19 1.01 -2.52 12.60
C GLY A 19 1.79 -3.68 13.23
N GLU A 20 1.19 -4.30 14.25
CA GLU A 20 1.77 -5.44 14.96
C GLU A 20 1.74 -6.74 14.12
N GLY A 21 0.76 -6.89 13.22
CA GLY A 21 0.64 -8.07 12.37
C GLY A 21 0.30 -9.34 13.15
N THR A 22 -0.55 -9.25 14.16
CA THR A 22 -0.88 -10.33 15.11
C THR A 22 -1.29 -11.66 14.45
N ARG A 23 -1.90 -11.60 13.25
CA ARG A 23 -2.37 -12.76 12.48
C ARG A 23 -1.23 -13.64 11.95
N ILE A 24 -0.04 -13.09 11.73
CA ILE A 24 1.11 -13.84 11.21
C ILE A 24 1.75 -14.73 12.28
N LYS A 25 1.43 -14.50 13.57
CA LYS A 25 1.88 -15.30 14.73
C LYS A 25 3.40 -15.49 14.83
N LEU A 26 4.18 -14.53 14.31
CA LEU A 26 5.64 -14.52 14.45
C LEU A 26 6.08 -13.56 15.55
N LYS A 27 7.26 -13.82 16.15
CA LYS A 27 7.89 -12.93 17.13
C LYS A 27 8.66 -11.75 16.49
N ILE A 28 8.49 -11.56 15.18
CA ILE A 28 9.11 -10.49 14.40
C ILE A 28 8.02 -9.56 13.84
N PRO A 29 8.30 -8.27 13.63
CA PRO A 29 7.36 -7.37 12.97
C PRO A 29 7.01 -7.88 11.57
N LYS A 30 5.73 -7.80 11.19
CA LYS A 30 5.25 -8.20 9.86
C LYS A 30 6.08 -7.63 8.70
N PRO A 31 6.50 -6.35 8.70
CA PRO A 31 7.36 -5.79 7.65
C PRO A 31 8.67 -6.58 7.42
N LEU A 32 9.16 -7.30 8.42
CA LEU A 32 10.42 -8.04 8.41
C LEU A 32 10.25 -9.53 8.05
N VAL A 33 9.03 -9.98 7.74
CA VAL A 33 8.79 -11.35 7.29
C VAL A 33 9.50 -11.59 5.97
N ILE A 34 10.37 -12.61 5.95
CA ILE A 34 11.13 -12.97 4.75
C ILE A 34 10.34 -13.94 3.88
N ILE A 35 10.16 -13.54 2.61
CA ILE A 35 9.63 -14.36 1.51
C ILE A 35 10.72 -14.45 0.46
N ASN A 36 11.22 -15.66 0.20
CA ASN A 36 12.29 -15.94 -0.78
C ASN A 36 13.49 -14.98 -0.72
N GLY A 37 14.03 -14.74 0.48
CA GLY A 37 15.25 -13.95 0.68
C GLY A 37 15.04 -12.44 0.84
N LEU A 38 13.84 -11.92 0.61
CA LEU A 38 13.50 -10.51 0.79
C LEU A 38 12.39 -10.35 1.83
N SER A 39 12.51 -9.35 2.70
CA SER A 39 11.45 -8.91 3.59
C SER A 39 10.29 -8.28 2.82
N LEU A 40 9.09 -8.27 3.41
CA LEU A 40 7.94 -7.58 2.84
C LEU A 40 8.23 -6.08 2.63
N LEU A 41 8.97 -5.46 3.55
CA LEU A 41 9.42 -4.08 3.41
C LEU A 41 10.39 -3.89 2.24
N GLU A 42 11.39 -4.77 2.07
CA GLU A 42 12.30 -4.73 0.91
C GLU A 42 11.53 -4.85 -0.40
N ARG A 43 10.55 -5.74 -0.46
CA ARG A 43 9.70 -5.93 -1.66
C ARG A 43 8.90 -4.68 -1.99
N THR A 44 8.36 -4.00 -0.97
CA THR A 44 7.64 -2.73 -1.15
C THR A 44 8.59 -1.63 -1.64
N ILE A 45 9.80 -1.53 -1.07
CA ILE A 45 10.82 -0.57 -1.51
C ILE A 45 11.24 -0.83 -2.97
N LEU A 46 11.44 -2.10 -3.35
CA LEU A 46 11.77 -2.49 -4.72
C LEU A 46 10.64 -2.18 -5.70
N THR A 47 9.38 -2.33 -5.27
CA THR A 47 8.21 -1.91 -6.07
C THR A 47 8.26 -0.43 -6.41
N PHE A 48 8.66 0.42 -5.46
CA PHE A 48 8.88 1.85 -5.71
C PHE A 48 10.17 2.16 -6.48
N ALA A 49 11.18 1.30 -6.38
CA ALA A 49 12.38 1.34 -7.21
C ALA A 49 12.03 1.22 -8.71
N ASP A 50 11.17 0.27 -9.07
CA ASP A 50 10.70 0.06 -10.44
C ASP A 50 9.98 1.30 -11.00
N LEU A 51 9.40 2.13 -10.11
CA LEU A 51 8.74 3.40 -10.43
C LEU A 51 9.68 4.60 -10.43
N ASN A 52 10.97 4.40 -10.15
CA ASN A 52 11.98 5.44 -9.95
C ASN A 52 11.63 6.44 -8.84
N VAL A 53 10.97 5.97 -7.78
CA VAL A 53 10.65 6.78 -6.60
C VAL A 53 11.70 6.54 -5.52
N GLN A 54 12.52 7.55 -5.25
CA GLN A 54 13.67 7.46 -4.32
C GLN A 54 13.45 8.19 -2.99
N GLU A 55 12.34 8.91 -2.82
CA GLU A 55 11.95 9.53 -1.55
C GLU A 55 10.85 8.70 -0.87
N LEU A 56 11.18 8.10 0.28
CA LEU A 56 10.29 7.23 1.04
C LEU A 56 9.84 7.91 2.32
N VAL A 57 8.56 7.74 2.66
CA VAL A 57 7.99 8.08 3.97
C VAL A 57 7.52 6.77 4.59
N ILE A 58 8.29 6.23 5.53
CA ILE A 58 7.99 4.94 6.14
C ILE A 58 7.36 5.18 7.51
N VAL A 59 6.09 4.77 7.64
CA VAL A 59 5.36 4.87 8.90
C VAL A 59 5.63 3.62 9.72
N VAL A 60 6.21 3.79 10.89
CA VAL A 60 6.58 2.71 11.81
C VAL A 60 5.89 2.89 13.16
N GLY A 61 5.76 1.81 13.91
CA GLY A 61 5.09 1.80 15.21
C GLY A 61 5.60 0.64 16.04
N TYR A 62 4.91 -0.51 15.98
CA TYR A 62 5.32 -1.71 16.69
C TYR A 62 6.77 -2.11 16.35
N GLN A 63 7.63 -2.15 17.37
CA GLN A 63 9.07 -2.47 17.25
C GLN A 63 9.80 -1.64 16.17
N ALA A 64 9.49 -0.34 16.07
CA ALA A 64 10.08 0.58 15.10
C ALA A 64 11.61 0.49 14.99
N ASP A 65 12.33 0.36 16.11
CA ASP A 65 13.80 0.28 16.11
C ASP A 65 14.33 -0.94 15.34
N LYS A 66 13.64 -2.08 15.41
CA LYS A 66 14.03 -3.27 14.62
C LYS A 66 13.83 -3.03 13.13
N ILE A 67 12.73 -2.36 12.76
CA ILE A 67 12.43 -2.04 11.37
C ILE A 67 13.48 -1.06 10.83
N LYS A 68 13.74 0.04 11.54
CA LYS A 68 14.77 1.03 11.18
C LYS A 68 16.16 0.38 11.06
N GLY A 69 16.52 -0.47 12.03
CA GLY A 69 17.78 -1.21 12.02
C GLY A 69 17.90 -2.16 10.83
N HIS A 70 16.83 -2.86 10.46
CA HIS A 70 16.83 -3.71 9.27
C HIS A 70 17.02 -2.90 7.99
N VAL A 71 16.26 -1.79 7.84
CA VAL A 71 16.37 -0.89 6.68
C VAL A 71 17.77 -0.29 6.53
N ALA A 72 18.40 0.13 7.63
CA ALA A 72 19.76 0.67 7.61
C ALA A 72 20.82 -0.30 7.08
N ASN A 73 20.54 -1.61 7.11
CA ASN A 73 21.45 -2.66 6.64
C ASN A 73 21.12 -3.15 5.20
N MET A 74 20.09 -2.60 4.55
CA MET A 74 19.73 -2.97 3.18
C MET A 74 20.72 -2.37 2.17
N PRO A 75 21.31 -3.15 1.25
CA PRO A 75 22.30 -2.62 0.29
C PRO A 75 21.78 -1.48 -0.60
N ILE A 76 20.50 -1.54 -1.00
CA ILE A 76 19.89 -0.56 -1.91
C ILE A 76 19.61 0.79 -1.23
N ILE A 77 19.64 0.85 0.10
CA ILE A 77 19.05 1.97 0.83
C ILE A 77 19.82 3.28 0.70
N GLN A 78 21.11 3.18 0.36
CA GLN A 78 21.99 4.33 0.11
C GLN A 78 21.50 5.23 -1.04
N ASP A 79 20.69 4.69 -1.96
CA ASP A 79 20.11 5.43 -3.09
C ASP A 79 18.78 6.11 -2.75
N TYR A 80 18.32 6.02 -1.48
CA TYR A 80 17.02 6.51 -1.03
C TYR A 80 17.14 7.57 0.06
N LYS A 81 16.24 8.55 0.01
CA LYS A 81 16.00 9.47 1.11
C LYS A 81 14.78 9.00 1.89
N ILE A 82 14.99 8.61 3.15
CA ILE A 82 13.93 8.09 4.01
C ILE A 82 13.54 9.13 5.05
N THR A 83 12.24 9.35 5.15
CA THR A 83 11.60 10.04 6.26
C THR A 83 10.89 9.01 7.13
N TRP A 84 11.23 8.96 8.40
CA TRP A 84 10.57 8.09 9.37
C TRP A 84 9.43 8.83 10.05
N VAL A 85 8.24 8.25 10.02
CA VAL A 85 7.07 8.75 10.76
C VAL A 85 6.71 7.71 11.81
N GLU A 86 6.64 8.11 13.07
CA GLU A 86 6.28 7.20 14.16
C GLU A 86 4.80 7.33 14.52
N ASN A 87 4.03 6.27 14.29
CA ASN A 87 2.71 6.10 14.87
C ASN A 87 2.84 5.38 16.22
N ARG A 88 2.87 6.15 17.31
CA ARG A 88 2.90 5.60 18.68
C ARG A 88 1.56 4.98 19.11
N GLU A 89 0.50 5.30 18.39
CA GLU A 89 -0.84 4.76 18.58
C GLU A 89 -1.14 3.68 17.52
N PHE A 90 -0.15 2.84 17.18
CA PHE A 90 -0.25 1.81 16.14
C PHE A 90 -1.35 0.74 16.36
N HIS A 91 -2.00 0.74 17.51
CA HIS A 91 -3.16 -0.10 17.83
C HIS A 91 -4.48 0.49 17.30
N ARG A 92 -4.48 1.76 16.89
CA ARG A 92 -5.59 2.44 16.22
C ARG A 92 -5.61 2.09 14.73
N GLY A 93 -6.68 2.49 14.05
CA GLY A 93 -6.88 2.20 12.63
C GLY A 93 -5.76 2.73 11.73
N ASN A 94 -5.52 2.05 10.60
CA ASN A 94 -4.40 2.40 9.72
C ASN A 94 -4.57 3.74 9.00
N GLY A 95 -5.78 4.33 9.00
CA GLY A 95 -6.05 5.69 8.52
C GLY A 95 -5.28 6.75 9.32
N LEU A 96 -5.12 6.56 10.64
CA LEU A 96 -4.25 7.43 11.45
C LEU A 96 -2.80 7.40 10.96
N SER A 97 -2.31 6.22 10.57
CA SER A 97 -0.95 6.09 10.02
C SER A 97 -0.78 6.89 8.72
N VAL A 98 -1.83 6.97 7.89
CA VAL A 98 -1.84 7.82 6.69
C VAL A 98 -1.85 9.30 7.07
N LEU A 99 -2.73 9.71 7.99
CA LEU A 99 -2.86 11.11 8.42
C LEU A 99 -1.53 11.69 8.93
N LEU A 100 -0.78 10.91 9.72
CA LEU A 100 0.53 11.31 10.24
C LEU A 100 1.57 11.63 9.16
N THR A 101 1.33 11.28 7.90
CA THR A 101 2.24 11.57 6.78
C THR A 101 2.03 12.94 6.13
N GLN A 102 0.98 13.68 6.52
CA GLN A 102 0.53 14.93 5.89
C GLN A 102 1.63 15.97 5.65
N ASP A 103 2.52 16.16 6.61
CA ASP A 103 3.60 17.17 6.52
C ASP A 103 4.85 16.64 5.81
N TYR A 104 4.87 15.36 5.46
CA TYR A 104 6.03 14.68 4.90
C TYR A 104 5.86 14.35 3.40
N VAL A 105 4.66 14.51 2.85
CA VAL A 105 4.34 14.26 1.43
C VAL A 105 4.16 15.56 0.63
N GLY A 106 4.31 15.46 -0.69
CA GLY A 106 4.01 16.58 -1.61
C GLY A 106 2.52 16.66 -1.95
N ASP A 107 2.20 17.36 -3.05
CA ASP A 107 0.82 17.49 -3.56
C ASP A 107 0.23 16.15 -4.03
N ARG A 108 1.10 15.28 -4.55
CA ARG A 108 0.80 13.90 -4.95
C ARG A 108 1.82 12.95 -4.35
N PHE A 109 1.38 11.75 -3.98
CA PHE A 109 2.22 10.72 -3.40
C PHE A 109 1.65 9.33 -3.68
N LEU A 110 2.52 8.32 -3.74
CA LEU A 110 2.12 6.93 -3.71
C LEU A 110 1.92 6.49 -2.26
N LEU A 111 1.01 5.55 -2.03
CA LEU A 111 0.77 4.92 -0.73
C LEU A 111 0.65 3.42 -0.95
N SER A 112 1.36 2.64 -0.13
CA SER A 112 1.22 1.19 -0.14
C SER A 112 1.22 0.59 1.27
N MET A 113 0.43 -0.46 1.42
CA MET A 113 0.49 -1.35 2.57
C MET A 113 1.73 -2.24 2.44
N VAL A 114 2.53 -2.35 3.51
CA VAL A 114 3.82 -3.08 3.47
C VAL A 114 3.68 -4.58 3.25
N ASP A 115 2.48 -5.13 3.46
CA ASP A 115 2.19 -6.55 3.46
C ASP A 115 1.74 -7.09 2.11
N HIS A 116 1.64 -6.24 1.10
CA HIS A 116 1.28 -6.64 -0.25
C HIS A 116 2.52 -6.93 -1.09
N ILE A 117 2.42 -7.96 -1.92
CA ILE A 117 3.42 -8.35 -2.91
C ILE A 117 2.80 -8.20 -4.28
N TYR A 118 3.56 -7.70 -5.25
CA TYR A 118 3.13 -7.44 -6.62
C TYR A 118 4.11 -8.01 -7.65
N ASP A 119 3.65 -8.23 -8.89
CA ASP A 119 4.54 -8.40 -10.05
C ASP A 119 5.34 -7.10 -10.33
N SER A 120 6.60 -7.25 -10.75
CA SER A 120 7.47 -6.12 -11.13
C SER A 120 6.87 -5.31 -12.29
N ASN A 121 7.13 -3.99 -12.31
CA ASN A 121 6.69 -3.05 -13.37
C ASN A 121 5.17 -2.87 -13.55
N LEU A 122 4.32 -3.38 -12.65
CA LEU A 122 2.86 -3.31 -12.78
C LEU A 122 2.32 -1.88 -12.81
N PHE A 123 2.98 -0.97 -12.10
CA PHE A 123 2.44 0.35 -11.79
C PHE A 123 3.05 1.49 -12.62
N PHE A 124 3.82 1.22 -13.68
CA PHE A 124 4.44 2.29 -14.46
C PHE A 124 3.41 3.30 -14.98
N ASN A 125 2.25 2.81 -15.42
CA ASN A 125 1.19 3.66 -15.95
C ASN A 125 0.35 4.37 -14.86
N LEU A 126 0.41 3.91 -13.61
CA LEU A 126 -0.29 4.53 -12.48
C LEU A 126 0.11 5.99 -12.31
N LEU A 127 1.38 6.31 -12.54
CA LEU A 127 1.93 7.66 -12.37
C LEU A 127 1.35 8.70 -13.34
N PHE A 128 0.71 8.27 -14.43
CA PHE A 128 0.07 9.17 -15.39
C PHE A 128 -1.41 9.42 -15.07
N CYS A 129 -1.97 8.75 -14.05
CA CYS A 129 -3.33 9.00 -13.61
C CYS A 129 -3.42 10.38 -12.94
N SER A 130 -4.49 11.14 -13.26
CA SER A 130 -4.70 12.51 -12.77
C SER A 130 -5.66 12.60 -11.57
N GLY A 131 -6.30 11.49 -11.17
CA GLY A 131 -7.25 11.46 -10.06
C GLY A 131 -6.67 11.96 -8.74
N ASP A 132 -7.52 12.54 -7.89
CA ASP A 132 -7.17 12.98 -6.53
C ASP A 132 -6.92 11.78 -5.61
N LEU A 133 -7.59 10.66 -5.88
CA LEU A 133 -7.36 9.37 -5.26
C LEU A 133 -7.61 8.30 -6.32
N VAL A 134 -6.58 7.49 -6.60
CA VAL A 134 -6.64 6.36 -7.54
C VAL A 134 -6.34 5.09 -6.76
N CYS A 135 -7.31 4.20 -6.68
CA CYS A 135 -7.16 2.88 -6.07
C CYS A 135 -6.63 1.89 -7.11
N VAL A 136 -5.54 1.20 -6.82
CA VAL A 136 -5.14 0.05 -7.63
C VAL A 136 -6.09 -1.09 -7.29
N ILE A 137 -6.76 -1.63 -8.31
CA ILE A 137 -7.72 -2.71 -8.15
C ILE A 137 -7.39 -3.89 -9.06
N ASP A 138 -7.94 -5.05 -8.71
CA ASP A 138 -7.94 -6.22 -9.58
C ASP A 138 -9.37 -6.67 -9.89
N SER A 139 -9.78 -6.53 -11.14
CA SER A 139 -11.09 -7.03 -11.63
C SER A 139 -11.11 -8.53 -11.92
N GLN A 140 -9.96 -9.20 -11.93
CA GLN A 140 -9.81 -10.62 -12.25
C GLN A 140 -8.88 -11.33 -11.23
N PRO A 141 -9.20 -11.29 -9.92
CA PRO A 141 -8.32 -11.81 -8.88
C PRO A 141 -8.08 -13.31 -9.03
N ARG A 142 -6.80 -13.67 -9.20
CA ARG A 142 -6.35 -15.07 -9.33
C ARG A 142 -5.57 -15.57 -8.12
N PHE A 143 -5.01 -14.65 -7.32
CA PHE A 143 -4.03 -14.99 -6.30
C PHE A 143 -4.37 -14.46 -4.91
N ALA A 144 -5.13 -13.36 -4.80
CA ALA A 144 -5.56 -12.81 -3.52
C ALA A 144 -6.63 -13.68 -2.83
N ASP A 145 -6.76 -13.54 -1.51
CA ASP A 145 -7.89 -14.12 -0.77
C ASP A 145 -9.09 -13.17 -0.83
N LEU A 146 -10.22 -13.67 -1.36
CA LEU A 146 -11.48 -12.93 -1.46
C LEU A 146 -12.11 -12.64 -0.09
N GLY A 147 -11.77 -13.43 0.94
CA GLY A 147 -12.42 -13.37 2.25
C GLY A 147 -12.08 -12.13 3.06
N ASP A 148 -10.81 -11.72 3.09
CA ASP A 148 -10.34 -10.57 3.88
C ASP A 148 -10.10 -9.30 3.05
N ALA A 149 -10.07 -9.43 1.72
CA ALA A 149 -9.83 -8.30 0.82
C ALA A 149 -10.94 -7.24 0.88
N THR A 150 -10.52 -5.98 0.80
CA THR A 150 -11.43 -4.86 0.60
C THR A 150 -11.98 -4.90 -0.82
N LYS A 151 -13.31 -4.90 -0.96
CA LYS A 151 -14.00 -5.05 -2.24
C LYS A 151 -14.30 -3.68 -2.84
N VAL A 152 -14.40 -3.62 -4.16
CA VAL A 152 -14.83 -2.43 -4.90
C VAL A 152 -15.97 -2.73 -5.87
N LEU A 153 -16.87 -1.77 -6.03
CA LEU A 153 -17.88 -1.74 -7.09
C LEU A 153 -17.56 -0.59 -8.05
N VAL A 154 -17.05 -0.93 -9.23
CA VAL A 154 -16.80 -0.01 -10.33
C VAL A 154 -18.00 0.05 -11.25
N GLN A 155 -18.56 1.23 -11.46
CA GLN A 155 -19.62 1.49 -12.45
C GLN A 155 -19.42 2.88 -13.04
N ASP A 156 -19.70 3.04 -14.33
CA ASP A 156 -19.56 4.31 -15.07
C ASP A 156 -18.15 4.91 -15.00
N GLY A 157 -17.11 4.07 -15.04
CA GLY A 157 -15.72 4.50 -15.09
C GLY A 157 -15.18 5.11 -13.80
N LYS A 158 -15.80 4.83 -12.65
CA LYS A 158 -15.31 5.18 -11.30
C LYS A 158 -15.67 4.12 -10.27
N ILE A 159 -15.02 4.14 -9.12
CA ILE A 159 -15.44 3.36 -7.95
C ILE A 159 -16.65 4.06 -7.33
N GLN A 160 -17.78 3.36 -7.26
CA GLN A 160 -19.00 3.84 -6.60
C GLN A 160 -19.04 3.47 -5.12
N LYS A 161 -18.52 2.28 -4.79
CA LYS A 161 -18.48 1.75 -3.42
C LYS A 161 -17.18 1.02 -3.20
N ILE A 162 -16.66 1.12 -1.99
CA ILE A 162 -15.47 0.42 -1.52
C ILE A 162 -15.67 0.01 -0.06
N GLY A 163 -15.26 -1.20 0.30
CA GLY A 163 -15.34 -1.69 1.69
C GLY A 163 -15.33 -3.20 1.78
N LYS A 164 -15.05 -3.73 2.97
CA LYS A 164 -15.00 -5.19 3.22
C LYS A 164 -16.38 -5.87 3.18
N GLY A 165 -17.43 -5.14 3.57
CA GLY A 165 -18.80 -5.65 3.71
C GLY A 165 -19.65 -5.64 2.45
N LEU A 166 -19.08 -5.37 1.26
CA LEU A 166 -19.88 -5.27 0.03
C LEU A 166 -20.42 -6.63 -0.42
N ALA A 167 -21.74 -6.67 -0.63
CA ALA A 167 -22.44 -7.81 -1.22
C ALA A 167 -22.23 -7.89 -2.74
N GLU A 168 -22.30 -6.74 -3.42
CA GLU A 168 -22.04 -6.61 -4.85
C GLU A 168 -20.69 -5.92 -5.07
N PHE A 169 -19.81 -6.57 -5.83
CA PHE A 169 -18.49 -6.07 -6.16
C PHE A 169 -18.02 -6.66 -7.49
N ASN A 170 -17.10 -5.97 -8.16
CA ASN A 170 -16.49 -6.42 -9.43
C ASN A 170 -14.97 -6.19 -9.48
N GLY A 171 -14.36 -5.92 -8.33
CA GLY A 171 -12.92 -5.91 -8.17
C GLY A 171 -12.52 -5.93 -6.70
N LEU A 172 -11.23 -6.10 -6.46
CA LEU A 172 -10.60 -6.04 -5.14
C LEU A 172 -9.60 -4.90 -5.08
N ASP A 173 -9.48 -4.24 -3.93
CA ASP A 173 -8.42 -3.31 -3.61
C ASP A 173 -7.09 -4.06 -3.44
N CYS A 174 -6.04 -3.59 -4.11
CA CYS A 174 -4.71 -4.20 -4.09
C CYS A 174 -3.72 -3.53 -3.11
N GLY A 175 -4.16 -2.63 -2.23
CA GLY A 175 -3.31 -2.03 -1.21
C GLY A 175 -2.25 -1.04 -1.74
N MET A 176 -2.42 -0.54 -2.97
CA MET A 176 -1.58 0.47 -3.61
C MET A 176 -2.46 1.62 -4.11
N PHE A 177 -2.02 2.86 -3.88
CA PHE A 177 -2.80 4.05 -4.18
C PHE A 177 -1.91 5.16 -4.73
N LEU A 178 -2.48 5.97 -5.61
CA LEU A 178 -1.96 7.30 -5.93
C LEU A 178 -2.90 8.33 -5.29
N CYS A 179 -2.34 9.15 -4.41
CA CYS A 179 -3.09 10.08 -3.58
C CYS A 179 -2.68 11.51 -3.87
N SER A 180 -3.63 12.42 -3.66
CA SER A 180 -3.40 13.86 -3.50
C SER A 180 -3.61 14.25 -2.04
N ARG A 181 -3.22 15.48 -1.68
CA ARG A 181 -3.47 16.04 -0.34
C ARG A 181 -4.95 16.16 0.04
N LYS A 182 -5.87 16.02 -0.91
CA LYS A 182 -7.32 16.10 -0.69
C LYS A 182 -7.85 15.01 0.26
N ILE A 183 -7.07 13.95 0.46
CA ILE A 183 -7.42 12.88 1.39
C ILE A 183 -7.29 13.29 2.86
N PHE A 184 -6.40 14.22 3.21
CA PHE A 184 -6.11 14.53 4.60
C PHE A 184 -7.30 15.14 5.36
N PRO A 185 -8.05 16.12 4.82
CA PRO A 185 -9.27 16.58 5.48
C PRO A 185 -10.34 15.49 5.66
N ILE A 186 -10.40 14.51 4.74
CA ILE A 186 -11.32 13.37 4.87
C ILE A 186 -10.88 12.46 6.01
N LEU A 187 -9.58 12.19 6.14
CA LEU A 187 -9.01 11.42 7.24
C LEU A 187 -9.24 12.10 8.60
N GLU A 188 -8.99 13.40 8.71
CA GLU A 188 -9.27 14.17 9.93
C GLU A 188 -10.73 14.04 10.34
N GLU A 189 -11.63 14.12 9.37
CA GLU A 189 -13.07 14.01 9.61
C GLU A 189 -13.50 12.60 10.01
N THR A 190 -13.07 11.55 9.30
CA THR A 190 -13.43 10.16 9.66
C THR A 190 -12.89 9.79 11.03
N ILE A 191 -11.63 10.16 11.33
CA ILE A 191 -11.03 9.92 12.64
C ILE A 191 -11.79 10.68 13.73
N GLY A 192 -12.22 11.92 13.47
CA GLY A 192 -13.07 12.69 14.39
C GLY A 192 -14.43 12.03 14.67
N GLU A 193 -14.93 11.21 13.75
CA GLU A 193 -16.15 10.40 13.90
C GLU A 193 -15.91 9.03 14.54
N GLY A 194 -14.66 8.72 14.93
CA GLY A 194 -14.27 7.42 15.47
C GLY A 194 -14.10 6.32 14.41
N LYS A 195 -14.04 6.69 13.13
CA LYS A 195 -13.79 5.81 11.97
C LYS A 195 -12.34 5.95 11.51
N GLU A 196 -11.48 5.07 12.00
CA GLU A 196 -10.04 5.25 11.94
C GLU A 196 -9.33 4.43 10.85
N GLU A 197 -10.06 3.61 10.10
CA GLU A 197 -9.47 2.79 9.05
C GLU A 197 -9.29 3.58 7.75
N TRP A 198 -8.28 3.19 6.97
CA TRP A 198 -8.06 3.70 5.63
C TRP A 198 -9.25 3.43 4.71
N ASP A 199 -9.93 2.30 4.92
CA ASP A 199 -11.17 1.95 4.23
C ASP A 199 -12.29 2.97 4.51
N ASP A 200 -12.43 3.45 5.75
CA ASP A 200 -13.44 4.46 6.11
C ASP A 200 -13.21 5.77 5.33
N ALA A 201 -11.94 6.19 5.23
CA ALA A 201 -11.56 7.39 4.50
C ALA A 201 -11.81 7.26 2.99
N LYS A 202 -11.52 6.09 2.40
CA LYS A 202 -11.80 5.82 0.97
C LYS A 202 -13.30 5.79 0.67
N GLU A 203 -14.10 5.16 1.55
CA GLU A 203 -15.56 5.12 1.43
C GLU A 203 -16.13 6.54 1.45
N LYS A 204 -15.76 7.34 2.45
CA LYS A 204 -16.20 8.73 2.57
C LYS A 204 -15.70 9.62 1.44
N PHE A 205 -14.50 9.34 0.91
CA PHE A 205 -14.00 10.02 -0.27
C PHE A 205 -14.86 9.72 -1.51
N ALA A 206 -15.26 8.46 -1.71
CA ALA A 206 -16.10 8.04 -2.84
C ALA A 206 -17.52 8.62 -2.78
N GLU A 207 -18.05 8.88 -1.58
CA GLU A 207 -19.35 9.55 -1.40
C GLU A 207 -19.34 11.03 -1.84
N ARG A 208 -18.18 11.69 -1.74
CA ARG A 208 -18.05 13.14 -1.93
C ARG A 208 -17.37 13.54 -3.24
N PHE A 209 -16.45 12.71 -3.70
CA PHE A 209 -15.58 12.98 -4.83
C PHE A 209 -15.52 11.77 -5.75
N LYS A 210 -14.97 11.97 -6.95
CA LYS A 210 -14.69 10.87 -7.85
C LYS A 210 -13.49 10.06 -7.31
N LEU A 211 -13.74 8.82 -6.90
CA LEU A 211 -12.69 7.83 -6.63
C LEU A 211 -12.34 7.09 -7.94
N ASP A 212 -11.15 7.36 -8.46
CA ASP A 212 -10.63 6.71 -9.68
C ASP A 212 -10.01 5.35 -9.35
N PHE A 213 -9.79 4.54 -10.38
CA PHE A 213 -9.13 3.24 -10.24
C PHE A 213 -8.06 3.01 -11.32
N PHE A 214 -7.12 2.12 -11.00
CA PHE A 214 -6.14 1.57 -11.93
C PHE A 214 -6.23 0.04 -11.85
N ASP A 215 -6.74 -0.59 -12.92
CA ASP A 215 -6.98 -2.04 -12.92
C ASP A 215 -5.74 -2.81 -13.38
N ILE A 216 -5.36 -3.82 -12.62
CA ILE A 216 -4.21 -4.69 -12.90
C ILE A 216 -4.60 -5.99 -13.63
N HIS A 217 -5.88 -6.20 -13.92
CA HIS A 217 -6.41 -7.24 -14.80
C HIS A 217 -5.86 -8.65 -14.50
N GLY A 218 -5.85 -9.03 -13.22
CA GLY A 218 -5.41 -10.34 -12.76
C GLY A 218 -3.89 -10.54 -12.71
N ALA A 219 -3.08 -9.49 -12.83
CA ALA A 219 -1.65 -9.55 -12.56
C ALA A 219 -1.37 -10.10 -11.15
N LEU A 220 -0.15 -10.62 -10.89
CA LEU A 220 0.12 -11.17 -9.57
C LEU A 220 0.11 -10.07 -8.53
N TRP A 221 -0.76 -10.25 -7.54
CA TRP A 221 -0.68 -9.59 -6.27
C TRP A 221 -1.25 -10.49 -5.17
N LEU A 222 -0.82 -10.29 -3.95
CA LEU A 222 -1.39 -10.90 -2.74
C LEU A 222 -0.93 -10.15 -1.50
N ASP A 223 -1.76 -10.16 -0.48
CA ASP A 223 -1.44 -9.78 0.89
C ASP A 223 -0.88 -10.98 1.68
N VAL A 224 0.02 -10.69 2.63
CA VAL A 224 0.67 -11.71 3.46
C VAL A 224 0.31 -11.48 4.92
N ASP A 225 -0.87 -11.94 5.34
CA ASP A 225 -1.41 -11.72 6.68
C ASP A 225 -1.22 -12.88 7.64
N THR A 226 -1.18 -14.09 7.10
CA THR A 226 -1.11 -15.34 7.86
C THR A 226 0.13 -16.16 7.48
N PRO A 227 0.52 -17.15 8.31
CA PRO A 227 1.53 -18.14 7.92
C PRO A 227 1.21 -18.86 6.60
N GLU A 228 -0.07 -19.13 6.35
CA GLU A 228 -0.58 -19.76 5.13
C GLU A 228 -0.33 -18.87 3.91
N ASP A 229 -0.58 -17.56 4.03
CA ASP A 229 -0.30 -16.59 2.97
C ASP A 229 1.20 -16.51 2.69
N ALA A 230 2.03 -16.51 3.74
CA ALA A 230 3.48 -16.51 3.59
C ALA A 230 3.97 -17.78 2.88
N ALA A 231 3.39 -18.95 3.16
CA ALA A 231 3.72 -20.19 2.46
C ALA A 231 3.27 -20.16 0.99
N LYS A 232 2.08 -19.63 0.72
CA LYS A 232 1.54 -19.41 -0.63
C LYS A 232 2.41 -18.45 -1.43
N ALA A 233 2.81 -17.33 -0.84
CA ALA A 233 3.71 -16.35 -1.44
C ALA A 233 5.04 -16.97 -1.85
N ARG A 234 5.69 -17.72 -0.94
CA ARG A 234 6.96 -18.42 -1.25
C ARG A 234 6.83 -19.35 -2.46
N LYS A 235 5.76 -20.15 -2.50
CA LYS A 235 5.49 -21.11 -3.60
C LYS A 235 5.19 -20.42 -4.93
N LEU A 236 4.48 -19.29 -4.91
CA LEU A 236 4.15 -18.55 -6.12
C LEU A 236 5.38 -17.86 -6.70
N LEU A 237 6.18 -17.24 -5.85
CA LEU A 237 7.37 -16.48 -6.25
C LEU A 237 8.55 -17.37 -6.65
N SER A 238 8.69 -18.57 -6.06
CA SER A 238 9.79 -19.49 -6.42
C SER A 238 9.73 -20.00 -7.87
N LYS A 239 8.62 -19.74 -8.58
CA LYS A 239 8.44 -20.08 -10.00
C LYS A 239 8.70 -18.90 -10.93
N ARG A 240 9.01 -17.72 -10.37
CA ARG A 240 9.07 -16.43 -11.06
C ARG A 240 10.38 -15.68 -10.82
N GLU A 241 11.06 -15.97 -9.70
CA GLU A 241 12.37 -15.45 -9.30
C GLU A 241 13.49 -16.44 -9.61
#